data_AF-A0A966TAT5-F1
#
_entry.id   AF-A0A966TAT5-F1
#
_cell.length_a   1.000
_cell.length_b   1.000
_cell.length_c   1.000
_cell.angle_alpha   90.00
_cell.angle_beta   90.00
_cell.angle_gamma   90.00
#
_symmetry.space_group_name_H-M   'P 1'
#
loop_
_entity.id
_entity.type
_entity.pdbx_description
1 polymer ?
#
loop_
_entity_poly.entity_id
_entity_poly.type
_entity_poly.pdbx_seq_one_letter_code
_entity_poly.pdbx_strand_id
1 'polypeptide(L)'
;KHALGDFSQMCEEMILDGALVYWLDGQLNTAKSPNENLSRELLELFTIGVNQYSENDVKEAAKALSGIRVVKNSGLVSKDVRRAWTGESTILGTTGYFESATLARFLSLTPACQNFIPERLSYRFVSSATMMTNSSMKNSEQVKSLRLMKTAFKNRQVLPTMEALVMSPAFQDPTSSQVKSPVEWLVSVLRALRIVPSRYSKPDNLLTLLDSLGQRPFYPPSVGGWPSDEAWLSVASSQTLIQAAQLLASEGDLSPLVAVNNKERIDALADWLGVAEWSNRTRIALQGAIADPARLVVLAICSPEYLVSA
;
A
#
# COMPACT_ATOMS: atom_id res chain seq x y z
N LYS A 1 -16.69 -0.90 2.65
CA LYS A 1 -17.74 -1.92 2.39
C LYS A 1 -17.13 -3.30 2.13
N HIS A 2 -16.16 -3.45 1.24
CA HIS A 2 -15.63 -4.76 0.80
C HIS A 2 -14.23 -5.14 1.30
N ALA A 3 -13.64 -4.36 2.21
CA ALA A 3 -12.24 -4.51 2.63
C ALA A 3 -11.86 -5.93 3.10
N LEU A 4 -12.81 -6.69 3.64
CA LEU A 4 -12.63 -8.06 4.12
C LEU A 4 -13.55 -9.09 3.42
N GLY A 5 -14.28 -8.65 2.39
CA GLY A 5 -15.32 -9.44 1.72
C GLY A 5 -14.85 -10.15 0.45
N ASP A 6 -15.77 -10.27 -0.51
CA ASP A 6 -15.49 -10.83 -1.83
C ASP A 6 -14.78 -9.81 -2.73
N PHE A 7 -13.60 -10.17 -3.24
CA PHE A 7 -12.78 -9.33 -4.09
C PHE A 7 -13.42 -9.07 -5.46
N SER A 8 -14.19 -10.01 -6.00
CA SER A 8 -14.89 -9.79 -7.28
C SER A 8 -15.94 -8.69 -7.12
N GLN A 9 -16.71 -8.73 -6.03
CA GLN A 9 -17.65 -7.66 -5.71
C GLN A 9 -16.95 -6.33 -5.48
N MET A 10 -15.78 -6.34 -4.83
CA MET A 10 -14.96 -5.13 -4.71
C MET A 10 -14.55 -4.58 -6.08
N CYS A 11 -14.08 -5.41 -7.01
CA CYS A 11 -13.72 -4.99 -8.37
C CYS A 11 -14.92 -4.45 -9.16
N GLU A 12 -16.09 -5.10 -9.05
CA GLU A 12 -17.34 -4.68 -9.68
C GLU A 12 -17.78 -3.28 -9.23
N GLU A 13 -17.66 -2.97 -7.93
CA GLU A 13 -17.99 -1.63 -7.42
C GLU A 13 -16.88 -0.61 -7.71
N MET A 14 -15.61 -1.02 -7.61
CA MET A 14 -14.47 -0.15 -7.85
C MET A 14 -14.42 0.37 -9.29
N ILE A 15 -14.69 -0.49 -10.30
CA ILE A 15 -14.65 -0.07 -11.71
C ILE A 15 -15.72 0.98 -12.07
N LEU A 16 -16.70 1.19 -11.19
CA LEU A 16 -17.76 2.19 -11.28
C LEU A 16 -17.58 3.33 -10.26
N ASP A 17 -16.45 3.41 -9.56
CA ASP A 17 -16.16 4.53 -8.68
C ASP A 17 -15.87 5.80 -9.50
N GLY A 18 -16.56 6.90 -9.18
CA GLY A 18 -16.47 8.14 -9.94
C GLY A 18 -15.09 8.79 -9.90
N ALA A 19 -14.36 8.68 -8.79
CA ALA A 19 -13.02 9.24 -8.68
C ALA A 19 -12.04 8.42 -9.52
N LEU A 20 -12.11 7.10 -9.47
CA LEU A 20 -11.27 6.22 -10.31
C LEU A 20 -11.54 6.44 -11.80
N VAL A 21 -12.81 6.40 -12.20
CA VAL A 21 -13.20 6.60 -13.61
C VAL A 21 -12.71 7.95 -14.10
N TYR A 22 -12.85 9.01 -13.30
CA TYR A 22 -12.38 10.35 -13.68
C TYR A 22 -10.85 10.43 -13.76
N TRP A 23 -10.13 9.85 -12.78
CA TRP A 23 -8.66 9.85 -12.73
C TRP A 23 -8.04 9.16 -13.95
N LEU A 24 -8.72 8.12 -14.48
CA LEU A 24 -8.27 7.34 -15.63
C LEU A 24 -8.97 7.71 -16.93
N ASP A 25 -9.60 8.88 -16.99
CA ASP A 25 -10.27 9.41 -18.18
C ASP A 25 -11.36 8.50 -18.78
N GLY A 26 -11.92 7.59 -17.98
CA GLY A 26 -12.97 6.65 -18.40
C GLY A 26 -14.25 7.35 -18.85
N GLN A 27 -14.53 8.55 -18.33
CA GLN A 27 -15.64 9.42 -18.76
C GLN A 27 -15.52 9.91 -20.22
N LEU A 28 -14.30 9.90 -20.76
CA LEU A 28 -14.01 10.29 -22.14
C LEU A 28 -14.10 9.09 -23.11
N ASN A 29 -14.08 7.85 -22.60
CA ASN A 29 -14.09 6.64 -23.40
C ASN A 29 -15.37 6.46 -24.23
N THR A 30 -15.24 6.19 -25.53
CA THR A 30 -16.37 5.94 -26.45
C THR A 30 -16.09 4.74 -27.34
N ALA A 31 -17.15 4.06 -27.81
CA ALA A 31 -17.00 2.98 -28.78
C ALA A 31 -16.32 3.42 -30.09
N LYS A 32 -16.48 4.69 -30.49
CA LYS A 32 -15.88 5.26 -31.71
C LYS A 32 -14.41 5.65 -31.53
N SER A 33 -14.01 5.98 -30.31
CA SER A 33 -12.66 6.34 -29.93
C SER A 33 -12.40 5.76 -28.54
N PRO A 34 -12.03 4.47 -28.47
CA PRO A 34 -11.77 3.81 -27.20
C PRO A 34 -10.57 4.44 -26.49
N ASN A 35 -10.72 4.71 -25.20
CA ASN A 35 -9.63 5.10 -24.31
C ASN A 35 -9.22 3.89 -23.48
N GLU A 36 -7.96 3.48 -23.64
CA GLU A 36 -7.41 2.26 -23.04
C GLU A 36 -6.94 2.43 -21.60
N ASN A 37 -6.86 3.65 -21.06
CA ASN A 37 -6.25 3.89 -19.76
C ASN A 37 -6.94 3.06 -18.64
N LEU A 38 -8.25 3.22 -18.47
CA LEU A 38 -9.00 2.45 -17.46
C LEU A 38 -8.98 0.93 -17.71
N SER A 39 -9.04 0.47 -18.96
CA SER A 39 -9.01 -0.97 -19.25
C SER A 39 -7.63 -1.58 -18.99
N ARG A 40 -6.57 -0.85 -19.30
CA ARG A 40 -5.19 -1.24 -19.05
C ARG A 40 -4.94 -1.38 -17.56
N GLU A 41 -5.32 -0.39 -16.76
CA GLU A 41 -5.19 -0.44 -15.30
C GLU A 41 -6.02 -1.58 -14.68
N LEU A 42 -7.23 -1.82 -15.20
CA LEU A 42 -8.06 -2.94 -14.76
C LEU A 42 -7.36 -4.29 -14.94
N LEU A 43 -6.73 -4.50 -16.09
CA LEU A 43 -5.96 -5.73 -16.38
C LEU A 43 -4.66 -5.76 -15.56
N GLU A 44 -3.84 -4.72 -15.68
CA GLU A 44 -2.46 -4.68 -15.18
C GLU A 44 -2.36 -4.53 -13.66
N LEU A 45 -3.03 -3.53 -13.09
CA LEU A 45 -2.83 -3.18 -11.69
C LEU A 45 -3.88 -3.77 -10.77
N PHE A 46 -5.09 -3.99 -11.27
CA PHE A 46 -6.22 -4.30 -10.40
C PHE A 46 -6.63 -5.76 -10.39
N THR A 47 -6.39 -6.52 -11.46
CA THR A 47 -6.91 -7.90 -11.54
C THR A 47 -5.86 -8.93 -11.83
N ILE A 48 -5.20 -8.90 -12.99
CA ILE A 48 -4.46 -10.06 -13.49
C ILE A 48 -2.95 -9.87 -13.58
N GLY A 49 -2.45 -8.64 -13.62
CA GLY A 49 -1.01 -8.38 -13.71
C GLY A 49 -0.50 -8.24 -15.13
N VAL A 50 0.69 -7.66 -15.26
CA VAL A 50 1.41 -7.45 -16.52
C VAL A 50 1.76 -8.80 -17.18
N ASN A 51 1.79 -8.83 -18.52
CA ASN A 51 2.11 -10.02 -19.34
C ASN A 51 1.08 -11.17 -19.28
N GLN A 52 -0.11 -10.93 -18.71
CA GLN A 52 -1.19 -11.92 -18.62
C GLN A 52 -2.31 -11.70 -19.65
N TYR A 53 -2.12 -10.72 -20.53
CA TYR A 53 -3.07 -10.29 -21.56
C TYR A 53 -2.29 -9.77 -22.78
N SER A 54 -2.98 -9.70 -23.92
CA SER A 54 -2.47 -9.09 -25.14
C SER A 54 -2.93 -7.64 -25.28
N GLU A 55 -2.27 -6.88 -26.14
CA GLU A 55 -2.71 -5.52 -26.48
C GLU A 55 -4.14 -5.50 -27.08
N ASN A 56 -4.57 -6.58 -27.73
CA ASN A 56 -5.94 -6.70 -28.22
C ASN A 56 -6.95 -6.82 -27.07
N ASP A 57 -6.60 -7.50 -25.98
CA ASP A 57 -7.46 -7.60 -24.80
C ASP A 57 -7.70 -6.24 -24.16
N VAL A 58 -6.67 -5.38 -24.13
CA VAL A 58 -6.80 -3.99 -23.62
C VAL A 58 -7.82 -3.21 -24.46
N LYS A 59 -7.76 -3.34 -25.79
CA LYS A 59 -8.66 -2.67 -26.74
C LYS A 59 -10.10 -3.16 -26.62
N GLU A 60 -10.29 -4.47 -26.52
CA GLU A 60 -11.61 -5.08 -26.34
C GLU A 60 -12.21 -4.72 -24.97
N ALA A 61 -11.40 -4.72 -23.91
CA ALA A 61 -11.80 -4.22 -22.60
C ALA A 61 -12.14 -2.72 -22.63
N ALA A 62 -11.38 -1.90 -23.38
CA ALA A 62 -11.68 -0.47 -23.55
C ALA A 62 -13.05 -0.27 -24.22
N LYS A 63 -13.38 -1.07 -25.23
CA LYS A 63 -14.72 -1.04 -25.86
C LYS A 63 -15.81 -1.43 -24.85
N ALA A 64 -15.63 -2.51 -24.10
CA ALA A 64 -16.59 -2.93 -23.07
C ALA A 64 -16.83 -1.84 -21.99
N LEU A 65 -15.80 -1.08 -21.65
CA LEU A 65 -15.87 0.06 -20.71
C LEU A 65 -16.34 1.38 -21.33
N SER A 66 -16.71 1.41 -22.62
CA SER A 66 -17.09 2.65 -23.28
C SER A 66 -18.46 3.18 -22.84
N GLY A 67 -18.64 4.51 -22.95
CA GLY A 67 -19.89 5.19 -22.64
C GLY A 67 -20.13 5.48 -21.16
N ILE A 68 -19.17 5.16 -20.27
CA ILE A 68 -19.23 5.59 -18.87
C ILE A 68 -19.15 7.13 -18.80
N ARG A 69 -19.92 7.73 -17.90
CA ARG A 69 -19.95 9.18 -17.63
C ARG A 69 -19.81 9.40 -16.13
N VAL A 70 -19.15 10.50 -15.77
CA VAL A 70 -19.04 10.95 -14.38
C VAL A 70 -19.55 12.38 -14.28
N VAL A 71 -20.45 12.63 -13.33
CA VAL A 71 -20.84 14.00 -12.95
C VAL A 71 -19.77 14.55 -12.01
N LYS A 72 -18.93 15.46 -12.50
CA LYS A 72 -17.72 15.94 -11.81
C LYS A 72 -17.96 16.40 -10.36
N ASN A 73 -19.08 17.06 -10.08
CA ASN A 73 -19.34 17.62 -8.75
C ASN A 73 -19.83 16.59 -7.72
N SER A 74 -20.49 15.53 -8.17
CA SER A 74 -21.08 14.52 -7.27
C SER A 74 -20.37 13.17 -7.33
N GLY A 75 -19.49 12.96 -8.30
CA GLY A 75 -18.89 11.66 -8.58
C GLY A 75 -19.89 10.62 -9.10
N LEU A 76 -21.14 11.01 -9.38
CA LEU A 76 -22.16 10.06 -9.84
C LEU A 76 -21.80 9.51 -11.21
N VAL A 77 -21.78 8.18 -11.31
CA VAL A 77 -21.48 7.45 -12.54
C VAL A 77 -22.77 7.07 -13.26
N SER A 78 -22.79 7.24 -14.57
CA SER A 78 -23.89 6.82 -15.45
C SER A 78 -23.37 6.27 -16.78
N LYS A 79 -24.25 5.66 -17.59
CA LYS A 79 -23.93 5.09 -18.90
C LYS A 79 -24.67 5.86 -20.00
N ASP A 80 -23.95 6.40 -20.97
CA ASP A 80 -24.52 6.96 -22.21
C ASP A 80 -24.48 5.87 -23.30
N VAL A 81 -25.62 5.23 -23.52
CA VAL A 81 -25.77 4.10 -24.46
C VAL A 81 -25.36 4.49 -25.88
N ARG A 82 -25.51 5.76 -26.28
CA ARG A 82 -25.12 6.23 -27.63
C ARG A 82 -23.60 6.26 -27.84
N ARG A 83 -22.83 6.30 -26.75
CA ARG A 83 -21.36 6.26 -26.76
C ARG A 83 -20.81 4.87 -26.43
N ALA A 84 -21.67 3.96 -25.98
CA ALA A 84 -21.28 2.63 -25.53
C ALA A 84 -21.18 1.64 -26.70
N TRP A 85 -20.29 0.67 -26.55
CA TRP A 85 -20.23 -0.53 -27.37
C TRP A 85 -21.35 -1.47 -26.93
N THR A 86 -22.06 -2.03 -27.90
CA THR A 86 -23.20 -2.95 -27.66
C THR A 86 -23.00 -4.31 -28.32
N GLY A 87 -21.85 -4.53 -28.95
CA GLY A 87 -21.50 -5.81 -29.56
C GLY A 87 -20.82 -6.76 -28.59
N GLU A 88 -20.49 -7.94 -29.09
CA GLU A 88 -19.60 -8.86 -28.38
C GLU A 88 -18.17 -8.33 -28.37
N SER A 89 -17.41 -8.72 -27.35
CA SER A 89 -15.97 -8.50 -27.24
C SER A 89 -15.28 -9.81 -26.90
N THR A 90 -14.08 -10.00 -27.44
CA THR A 90 -13.23 -11.16 -27.15
C THR A 90 -12.11 -10.74 -26.23
N ILE A 91 -12.13 -11.21 -24.98
CA ILE A 91 -11.17 -10.84 -23.93
C ILE A 91 -10.64 -12.13 -23.30
N LEU A 92 -9.32 -12.30 -23.29
CA LEU A 92 -8.61 -13.50 -22.84
C LEU A 92 -9.16 -14.79 -23.50
N GLY A 93 -9.45 -14.70 -24.80
CA GLY A 93 -10.00 -15.80 -25.58
C GLY A 93 -11.48 -16.13 -25.30
N THR A 94 -12.15 -15.38 -24.42
CA THR A 94 -13.59 -15.52 -24.15
C THR A 94 -14.37 -14.47 -24.90
N THR A 95 -15.30 -14.90 -25.75
CA THR A 95 -16.21 -14.00 -26.48
C THR A 95 -17.54 -13.90 -25.75
N GLY A 96 -18.03 -12.68 -25.56
CA GLY A 96 -19.36 -12.44 -25.01
C GLY A 96 -19.68 -10.96 -24.86
N TYR A 97 -20.84 -10.67 -24.26
CA TYR A 97 -21.26 -9.32 -23.93
C TYR A 97 -20.66 -8.91 -22.59
N PHE A 98 -19.69 -8.00 -22.64
CA PHE A 98 -19.05 -7.45 -21.46
C PHE A 98 -19.54 -6.04 -21.18
N GLU A 99 -19.97 -5.82 -19.93
CA GLU A 99 -20.22 -4.51 -19.34
C GLU A 99 -19.20 -4.27 -18.23
N SER A 100 -19.16 -3.06 -17.66
CA SER A 100 -18.15 -2.68 -16.68
C SER A 100 -18.04 -3.64 -15.49
N ALA A 101 -19.16 -3.95 -14.83
CA ALA A 101 -19.15 -4.87 -13.70
C ALA A 101 -18.87 -6.33 -14.14
N THR A 102 -19.49 -6.80 -15.22
CA THR A 102 -19.31 -8.19 -15.67
C THR A 102 -17.89 -8.45 -16.18
N LEU A 103 -17.25 -7.46 -16.81
CA LEU A 103 -15.82 -7.50 -17.18
C LEU A 103 -14.94 -7.58 -15.93
N ALA A 104 -15.15 -6.72 -14.94
CA ALA A 104 -14.37 -6.73 -13.71
C ALA A 104 -14.49 -8.07 -12.97
N ARG A 105 -15.71 -8.63 -12.87
CA ARG A 105 -15.95 -9.97 -12.35
C ARG A 105 -15.28 -11.07 -13.18
N PHE A 106 -15.37 -11.00 -14.50
CA PHE A 106 -14.73 -11.99 -15.37
C PHE A 106 -13.22 -12.05 -15.12
N LEU A 107 -12.56 -10.88 -15.10
CA LEU A 107 -11.13 -10.78 -14.84
C LEU A 107 -10.76 -11.24 -13.44
N SER A 108 -11.54 -10.89 -12.41
CA SER A 108 -11.28 -11.32 -11.05
C SER A 108 -11.35 -12.84 -10.90
N LEU A 109 -12.19 -13.54 -11.67
CA LEU A 109 -12.35 -15.00 -11.61
C LEU A 109 -11.27 -15.78 -12.36
N THR A 110 -10.38 -15.10 -13.09
CA THR A 110 -9.29 -15.77 -13.83
C THR A 110 -8.26 -16.43 -12.89
N PRO A 111 -7.55 -17.47 -13.36
CA PRO A 111 -6.38 -18.01 -12.65
C PRO A 111 -5.25 -16.99 -12.48
N ALA A 112 -5.09 -16.05 -13.42
CA ALA A 112 -4.12 -14.97 -13.32
C ALA A 112 -4.40 -14.09 -12.09
N CYS A 113 -5.65 -13.68 -11.87
CA CYS A 113 -6.03 -12.92 -10.70
C CYS A 113 -5.84 -13.68 -9.38
N GLN A 114 -6.13 -15.00 -9.38
CA GLN A 114 -5.87 -15.84 -8.21
C GLN A 114 -4.38 -15.83 -7.79
N ASN A 115 -3.47 -15.67 -8.74
CA ASN A 115 -2.04 -15.57 -8.46
C ASN A 115 -1.65 -14.14 -8.08
N PHE A 116 -2.08 -13.16 -8.87
CA PHE A 116 -1.63 -11.78 -8.79
C PHE A 116 -1.99 -11.09 -7.46
N ILE A 117 -3.22 -11.22 -6.98
CA ILE A 117 -3.65 -10.50 -5.77
C ILE A 117 -2.88 -10.96 -4.52
N PRO A 118 -2.73 -12.27 -4.23
CA PRO A 118 -1.85 -12.75 -3.17
C PRO A 118 -0.40 -12.27 -3.32
N GLU A 119 0.13 -12.20 -4.53
CA GLU A 119 1.49 -11.71 -4.78
C GLU A 119 1.63 -10.23 -4.40
N ARG A 120 0.63 -9.40 -4.75
CA ARG A 120 0.58 -7.98 -4.38
C ARG A 120 0.43 -7.78 -2.87
N LEU A 121 -0.38 -8.62 -2.20
CA LEU A 121 -0.52 -8.60 -0.75
C LEU A 121 0.80 -8.99 -0.06
N SER A 122 1.47 -10.05 -0.52
CA SER A 122 2.77 -10.48 -0.01
C SER A 122 3.83 -9.40 -0.20
N TYR A 123 3.89 -8.78 -1.39
CA TYR A 123 4.77 -7.66 -1.67
C TYR A 123 4.55 -6.48 -0.71
N ARG A 124 3.28 -6.18 -0.40
CA ARG A 124 2.93 -5.03 0.44
C ARG A 124 3.07 -5.29 1.95
N PHE A 125 2.84 -6.50 2.45
CA PHE A 125 2.77 -6.75 3.89
C PHE A 125 3.81 -7.74 4.44
N VAL A 126 4.57 -8.42 3.58
CA VAL A 126 5.63 -9.35 4.00
C VAL A 126 6.99 -8.78 3.63
N SER A 127 7.27 -8.60 2.33
CA SER A 127 8.53 -8.01 1.89
C SER A 127 8.47 -7.60 0.42
N SER A 128 8.98 -6.40 0.13
CA SER A 128 9.16 -5.85 -1.21
C SER A 128 10.47 -6.30 -1.89
N ALA A 129 11.42 -6.83 -1.13
CA ALA A 129 12.74 -7.23 -1.62
C ALA A 129 12.73 -8.43 -2.57
N THR A 130 11.60 -9.16 -2.64
CA THR A 130 11.49 -10.40 -3.42
C THR A 130 10.51 -10.24 -4.58
N MET A 131 10.93 -9.59 -5.66
CA MET A 131 10.32 -9.92 -6.96
C MET A 131 10.73 -11.35 -7.29
N MET A 132 9.76 -12.27 -7.23
CA MET A 132 9.95 -13.73 -7.34
C MET A 132 10.36 -14.19 -8.75
N THR A 133 11.54 -13.81 -9.23
CA THR A 133 12.08 -14.30 -10.51
C THR A 133 13.26 -15.26 -10.32
N ASN A 134 13.76 -15.43 -9.10
CA ASN A 134 14.87 -16.35 -8.84
C ASN A 134 14.36 -17.78 -8.60
N SER A 135 14.59 -18.63 -9.60
CA SER A 135 14.32 -20.07 -9.59
C SER A 135 15.02 -20.86 -8.48
N SER A 136 15.95 -20.23 -7.73
CA SER A 136 16.63 -20.78 -6.55
C SER A 136 15.79 -20.78 -5.27
N MET A 137 14.65 -20.07 -5.21
CA MET A 137 13.85 -19.91 -3.98
C MET A 137 12.68 -20.91 -3.85
N LYS A 138 12.65 -22.00 -4.61
CA LYS A 138 11.50 -22.95 -4.64
C LYS A 138 11.06 -23.52 -3.27
N ASN A 139 11.93 -23.47 -2.26
CA ASN A 139 11.68 -23.98 -0.91
C ASN A 139 11.70 -22.92 0.20
N SER A 140 11.74 -21.62 -0.13
CA SER A 140 11.77 -20.58 0.91
C SER A 140 10.41 -20.47 1.64
N GLU A 141 10.43 -19.94 2.86
CA GLU A 141 9.20 -19.70 3.63
C GLU A 141 8.26 -18.74 2.89
N GLN A 142 8.80 -17.82 2.09
CA GLN A 142 8.03 -16.93 1.21
C GLN A 142 7.22 -17.70 0.16
N VAL A 143 7.82 -18.70 -0.51
CA VAL A 143 7.11 -19.51 -1.52
C VAL A 143 6.00 -20.36 -0.89
N LYS A 144 6.25 -20.93 0.30
CA LYS A 144 5.23 -21.69 1.04
C LYS A 144 4.07 -20.78 1.46
N SER A 145 4.39 -19.61 2.01
CA SER A 145 3.43 -18.59 2.46
C SER A 145 2.55 -18.11 1.33
N LEU A 146 3.15 -17.79 0.17
CA LEU A 146 2.38 -17.37 -0.99
C LEU A 146 1.45 -18.48 -1.50
N ARG A 147 1.86 -19.75 -1.47
CA ARG A 147 0.99 -20.87 -1.85
C ARG A 147 -0.24 -20.97 -0.93
N LEU A 148 -0.06 -20.75 0.37
CA LEU A 148 -1.16 -20.71 1.33
C LEU A 148 -2.13 -19.57 1.00
N MET A 149 -1.62 -18.37 0.76
CA MET A 149 -2.44 -17.21 0.38
C MET A 149 -3.20 -17.43 -0.93
N LYS A 150 -2.54 -17.98 -1.97
CA LYS A 150 -3.19 -18.32 -3.26
C LYS A 150 -4.30 -19.36 -3.10
N THR A 151 -4.15 -20.28 -2.15
CA THR A 151 -5.16 -21.29 -1.82
C THR A 151 -6.34 -20.64 -1.08
N ALA A 152 -6.06 -19.79 -0.08
CA ALA A 152 -7.08 -19.05 0.65
C ALA A 152 -7.89 -18.11 -0.27
N PHE A 153 -7.24 -17.52 -1.27
CA PHE A 153 -7.86 -16.64 -2.26
C PHE A 153 -8.57 -17.37 -3.41
N LYS A 154 -8.66 -18.72 -3.39
CA LYS A 154 -9.31 -19.50 -4.46
C LYS A 154 -10.76 -19.07 -4.71
N ASN A 155 -11.47 -18.69 -3.66
CA ASN A 155 -12.85 -18.20 -3.73
C ASN A 155 -12.95 -16.67 -3.65
N ARG A 156 -11.83 -15.95 -3.89
CA ARG A 156 -11.74 -14.48 -3.91
C ARG A 156 -12.12 -13.79 -2.59
N GLN A 157 -12.06 -14.51 -1.48
CA GLN A 157 -12.33 -13.95 -0.16
C GLN A 157 -11.08 -13.28 0.41
N VAL A 158 -11.18 -11.99 0.73
CA VAL A 158 -10.06 -11.19 1.22
C VAL A 158 -9.68 -11.56 2.65
N LEU A 159 -10.64 -11.68 3.57
CA LEU A 159 -10.36 -12.00 4.97
C LEU A 159 -9.56 -13.31 5.16
N PRO A 160 -9.98 -14.47 4.61
CA PRO A 160 -9.19 -15.70 4.73
C PRO A 160 -7.78 -15.58 4.12
N THR A 161 -7.62 -14.74 3.10
CA THR A 161 -6.31 -14.49 2.48
C THR A 161 -5.40 -13.67 3.40
N MET A 162 -5.95 -12.68 4.10
CA MET A 162 -5.22 -11.90 5.11
C MET A 162 -4.89 -12.75 6.34
N GLU A 163 -5.79 -13.62 6.79
CA GLU A 163 -5.50 -14.59 7.87
C GLU A 163 -4.36 -15.53 7.46
N ALA A 164 -4.40 -16.05 6.23
CA ALA A 164 -3.32 -16.87 5.69
C ALA A 164 -1.99 -16.13 5.58
N LEU A 165 -2.02 -14.82 5.27
CA LEU A 165 -0.82 -13.96 5.23
C LEU A 165 -0.21 -13.80 6.62
N VAL A 166 -0.99 -13.38 7.62
CA VAL A 166 -0.50 -13.08 8.98
C VAL A 166 -0.01 -14.34 9.70
N MET A 167 -0.67 -15.47 9.45
CA MET A 167 -0.28 -16.77 10.02
C MET A 167 0.80 -17.49 9.19
N SER A 168 1.29 -16.86 8.13
CA SER A 168 2.27 -17.51 7.25
C SER A 168 3.67 -17.54 7.86
N PRO A 169 4.48 -18.56 7.56
CA PRO A 169 5.86 -18.62 8.03
C PRO A 169 6.71 -17.40 7.61
N ALA A 170 6.48 -16.85 6.42
CA ALA A 170 7.22 -15.69 5.94
C ALA A 170 6.91 -14.42 6.72
N PHE A 171 5.70 -14.29 7.28
CA PHE A 171 5.34 -13.14 8.11
C PHE A 171 6.04 -13.16 9.48
N GLN A 172 6.50 -14.33 9.92
CA GLN A 172 7.24 -14.53 11.16
C GLN A 172 8.76 -14.68 10.92
N ASP A 173 9.20 -14.60 9.67
CA ASP A 173 10.59 -14.74 9.30
C ASP A 173 11.30 -13.40 9.54
N PRO A 174 12.30 -13.32 10.44
CA PRO A 174 13.01 -12.07 10.74
C PRO A 174 13.79 -11.51 9.54
N THR A 175 13.93 -12.28 8.45
CA THR A 175 14.50 -11.79 7.19
C THR A 175 13.47 -11.12 6.29
N SER A 176 12.18 -11.25 6.57
CA SER A 176 11.12 -10.50 5.92
C SER A 176 11.05 -9.10 6.52
N SER A 177 11.74 -8.15 5.89
CA SER A 177 11.75 -6.76 6.33
C SER A 177 10.97 -5.85 5.40
N GLN A 178 10.48 -4.75 5.98
CA GLN A 178 9.87 -3.63 5.26
C GLN A 178 10.27 -2.30 5.88
N VAL A 179 10.68 -1.34 5.06
CA VAL A 179 10.80 0.05 5.50
C VAL A 179 9.40 0.63 5.70
N LYS A 180 9.13 1.17 6.90
CA LYS A 180 7.92 1.92 7.20
C LYS A 180 7.75 3.06 6.20
N SER A 181 6.55 3.21 5.68
CA SER A 181 6.21 4.38 4.88
C SER A 181 6.20 5.66 5.74
N PRO A 182 6.41 6.86 5.15
CA PRO A 182 6.37 8.12 5.89
C PRO A 182 5.13 8.31 6.78
N VAL A 183 3.96 7.89 6.30
CA VAL A 183 2.70 7.96 7.07
C VAL A 183 2.75 7.01 8.27
N GLU A 184 3.20 5.76 8.09
CA GLU A 184 3.33 4.80 9.18
C GLU A 184 4.34 5.24 10.24
N TRP A 185 5.47 5.78 9.80
CA TRP A 185 6.46 6.38 10.70
C TRP A 185 5.84 7.51 11.51
N LEU A 186 5.19 8.48 10.86
CA LEU A 186 4.61 9.63 11.55
C LEU A 186 3.52 9.19 12.53
N VAL A 187 2.59 8.34 12.11
CA VAL A 187 1.52 7.82 13.00
C VAL A 187 2.11 7.08 14.19
N SER A 188 3.17 6.30 13.99
CA SER A 188 3.86 5.58 15.06
C SER A 188 4.50 6.53 16.08
N VAL A 189 5.17 7.59 15.61
CA VAL A 189 5.80 8.61 16.46
C VAL A 189 4.75 9.40 17.23
N LEU A 190 3.70 9.88 16.55
CA LEU A 190 2.62 10.63 17.17
C LEU A 190 1.92 9.80 18.26
N ARG A 191 1.69 8.50 18.00
CA ARG A 191 1.14 7.57 18.99
C ARG A 191 2.05 7.42 20.19
N ALA A 192 3.34 7.17 19.99
CA ALA A 192 4.31 7.00 21.06
C ALA A 192 4.36 8.24 21.97
N LEU A 193 4.43 9.42 21.34
CA LEU A 193 4.52 10.72 21.99
C LEU A 193 3.17 11.30 22.47
N ARG A 194 2.07 10.54 22.32
CA ARG A 194 0.70 10.94 22.68
C ARG A 194 0.26 12.27 22.04
N ILE A 195 0.78 12.58 20.86
CA ILE A 195 0.40 13.76 20.08
C ILE A 195 -0.84 13.43 19.27
N VAL A 196 -1.91 14.19 19.49
CA VAL A 196 -3.17 14.05 18.73
C VAL A 196 -3.14 15.05 17.57
N PRO A 197 -3.11 14.61 16.28
CA PRO A 197 -2.97 15.51 15.14
C PRO A 197 -3.98 16.67 15.12
N SER A 198 -5.24 16.41 15.47
CA SER A 198 -6.30 17.42 15.48
C SER A 198 -6.19 18.46 16.60
N ARG A 199 -5.35 18.20 17.60
CA ARG A 199 -5.04 19.12 18.71
C ARG A 199 -3.62 19.67 18.62
N TYR A 200 -2.88 19.27 17.59
CA TYR A 200 -1.53 19.75 17.36
C TYR A 200 -1.57 21.24 17.03
N SER A 201 -0.61 22.01 17.54
CA SER A 201 -0.62 23.48 17.40
C SER A 201 -0.56 23.94 15.94
N LYS A 202 0.10 23.15 15.09
CA LYS A 202 0.31 23.42 13.66
C LYS A 202 0.06 22.16 12.83
N PRO A 203 -1.20 21.71 12.67
CA PRO A 203 -1.51 20.44 12.00
C PRO A 203 -1.07 20.44 10.53
N ASP A 204 -1.06 21.61 9.88
CA ASP A 204 -0.57 21.75 8.50
C ASP A 204 0.91 21.39 8.37
N ASN A 205 1.73 21.59 9.41
CA ASN A 205 3.13 21.18 9.37
C ASN A 205 3.29 19.65 9.25
N LEU A 206 2.35 18.88 9.80
CA LEU A 206 2.35 17.42 9.66
C LEU A 206 2.04 17.00 8.22
N LEU A 207 1.16 17.75 7.53
CA LEU A 207 0.87 17.52 6.11
C LEU A 207 2.06 17.95 5.23
N THR A 208 2.66 19.11 5.47
CA THR A 208 3.86 19.57 4.76
C THR A 208 5.04 18.61 4.95
N LEU A 209 5.18 18.04 6.15
CA LEU A 209 6.16 16.99 6.42
C LEU A 209 5.93 15.77 5.53
N LEU A 210 4.71 15.22 5.51
CA LEU A 210 4.38 14.07 4.67
C LEU A 210 4.55 14.35 3.18
N ASP A 211 4.24 15.57 2.73
CA ASP A 211 4.48 16.01 1.35
C ASP A 211 5.99 16.05 1.03
N SER A 212 6.80 16.58 1.94
CA SER A 212 8.27 16.62 1.82
C SER A 212 8.92 15.23 1.84
N LEU A 213 8.27 14.26 2.50
CA LEU A 213 8.66 12.85 2.49
C LEU A 213 8.05 12.07 1.31
N GLY A 214 7.29 12.73 0.43
CA GLY A 214 6.75 12.14 -0.80
C GLY A 214 5.47 11.29 -0.61
N GLN A 215 4.81 11.36 0.55
CA GLN A 215 3.63 10.55 0.86
C GLN A 215 2.49 11.36 1.50
N ARG A 216 2.01 12.37 0.80
CA ARG A 216 0.81 13.12 1.22
C ARG A 216 -0.45 12.24 1.17
N PRO A 217 -1.21 12.08 2.27
CA PRO A 217 -2.43 11.27 2.27
C PRO A 217 -3.44 11.71 1.21
N PHE A 218 -4.13 10.74 0.58
CA PHE A 218 -5.10 10.95 -0.51
C PHE A 218 -4.55 11.61 -1.78
N TYR A 219 -3.22 11.73 -1.91
CA TYR A 219 -2.57 12.32 -3.07
C TYR A 219 -1.43 11.43 -3.61
N PRO A 220 -1.75 10.23 -4.12
CA PRO A 220 -0.74 9.35 -4.68
C PRO A 220 -0.19 9.91 -6.01
N PRO A 221 1.08 9.64 -6.35
CA PRO A 221 1.68 10.12 -7.60
C PRO A 221 1.11 9.43 -8.84
N SER A 222 0.51 8.25 -8.69
CA SER A 222 -0.19 7.53 -9.75
C SER A 222 -1.31 6.67 -9.17
N VAL A 223 -2.10 6.08 -10.07
CA VAL A 223 -3.12 5.08 -9.72
C VAL A 223 -2.55 3.85 -9.02
N GLY A 224 -1.26 3.53 -9.24
CA GLY A 224 -0.54 2.46 -8.56
C GLY A 224 -0.19 2.76 -7.10
N GLY A 225 -0.45 3.98 -6.62
CA GLY A 225 -0.14 4.42 -5.27
C GLY A 225 1.27 4.99 -5.13
N TRP A 226 1.80 4.98 -3.91
CA TRP A 226 3.17 5.41 -3.63
C TRP A 226 4.19 4.30 -3.87
N PRO A 227 5.43 4.64 -4.24
CA PRO A 227 6.56 3.72 -4.21
C PRO A 227 6.71 3.07 -2.82
N SER A 228 7.09 1.80 -2.80
CA SER A 228 7.29 1.04 -1.56
C SER A 228 8.73 1.17 -1.04
N ASP A 229 8.91 0.82 0.23
CA ASP A 229 10.20 0.49 0.83
C ASP A 229 11.20 1.68 0.83
N GLU A 230 12.46 1.43 0.48
CA GLU A 230 13.54 2.42 0.48
C GLU A 230 13.34 3.61 -0.47
N ALA A 231 12.30 3.61 -1.32
CA ALA A 231 12.11 4.63 -2.35
C ALA A 231 12.02 6.07 -1.83
N TRP A 232 11.60 6.27 -0.59
CA TRP A 232 11.55 7.59 0.05
C TRP A 232 12.82 7.92 0.84
N LEU A 233 13.77 6.98 1.00
CA LEU A 233 15.01 7.16 1.73
C LEU A 233 16.06 7.86 0.86
N SER A 234 16.40 9.07 1.25
CA SER A 234 17.39 9.92 0.60
C SER A 234 18.08 10.78 1.66
N VAL A 235 19.15 11.48 1.26
CA VAL A 235 19.81 12.45 2.14
C VAL A 235 18.83 13.56 2.55
N ALA A 236 17.99 14.03 1.62
CA ALA A 236 17.01 15.08 1.87
C ALA A 236 15.90 14.64 2.84
N SER A 237 15.37 13.42 2.66
CA SER A 237 14.36 12.88 3.58
C SER A 237 14.95 12.57 4.95
N SER A 238 16.21 12.12 5.03
CA SER A 238 16.91 11.93 6.32
C SER A 238 17.02 13.22 7.11
N GLN A 239 17.38 14.33 6.47
CA GLN A 239 17.41 15.65 7.12
C GLN A 239 16.01 16.09 7.58
N THR A 240 15.00 15.87 6.74
CA THR A 240 13.59 16.17 7.05
C THR A 240 13.10 15.37 8.27
N LEU A 241 13.42 14.08 8.33
CA LEU A 241 13.11 13.22 9.47
C LEU A 241 13.75 13.72 10.76
N ILE A 242 15.03 14.10 10.74
CA ILE A 242 15.73 14.60 11.94
C ILE A 242 15.07 15.89 12.45
N GLN A 243 14.74 16.82 11.55
CA GLN A 243 14.06 18.06 11.92
C GLN A 243 12.66 17.79 12.50
N ALA A 244 11.91 16.89 11.88
CA ALA A 244 10.60 16.47 12.37
C ALA A 244 10.71 15.77 13.74
N ALA A 245 11.68 14.87 13.90
CA ALA A 245 11.93 14.16 15.14
C ALA A 245 12.24 15.12 16.29
N GLN A 246 13.08 16.14 16.05
CA GLN A 246 13.40 17.17 17.04
C GLN A 246 12.15 17.96 17.45
N LEU A 247 11.34 18.38 16.48
CA LEU A 247 10.10 19.11 16.76
C LEU A 247 9.13 18.25 17.57
N LEU A 248 8.85 17.03 17.11
CA LEU A 248 7.91 16.12 17.74
C LEU A 248 8.36 15.74 19.16
N ALA A 249 9.66 15.46 19.37
CA ALA A 249 10.20 15.16 20.69
C ALA A 249 10.11 16.36 21.65
N SER A 250 10.16 17.59 21.15
CA SER A 250 10.02 18.80 21.97
C SER A 250 8.59 19.09 22.42
N GLU A 251 7.59 18.61 21.68
CA GLU A 251 6.16 18.81 21.97
C GLU A 251 5.48 17.56 22.57
N GLY A 252 6.14 16.40 22.48
CA GLY A 252 5.62 15.10 22.86
C GLY A 252 5.73 14.77 24.35
N ASP A 253 4.94 13.78 24.78
CA ASP A 253 5.02 13.22 26.13
C ASP A 253 6.24 12.28 26.27
N LEU A 254 7.27 12.74 26.98
CA LEU A 254 8.48 11.96 27.29
C LEU A 254 8.46 11.32 28.68
N SER A 255 7.35 11.42 29.42
CA SER A 255 7.23 10.86 30.77
C SER A 255 7.60 9.37 30.87
N PRO A 256 7.35 8.50 29.87
CA PRO A 256 7.76 7.10 29.93
C PRO A 256 9.27 6.89 30.08
N LEU A 257 10.11 7.82 29.59
CA LEU A 257 11.57 7.74 29.70
C LEU A 257 12.13 8.53 30.89
N VAL A 258 11.51 9.67 31.20
CA VAL A 258 11.93 10.52 32.33
C VAL A 258 11.75 9.79 33.66
N ALA A 259 10.71 8.96 33.77
CA ALA A 259 10.44 8.17 34.96
C ALA A 259 11.42 7.00 35.18
N VAL A 260 12.24 6.66 34.18
CA VAL A 260 13.14 5.51 34.20
C VAL A 260 14.58 5.95 34.50
N ASN A 261 15.30 5.13 35.28
CA ASN A 261 16.71 5.37 35.58
C ASN A 261 17.55 5.34 34.30
N ASN A 262 18.63 6.13 34.26
CA ASN A 262 19.50 6.19 33.07
C ASN A 262 19.97 4.80 32.61
N LYS A 263 20.28 3.88 33.54
CA LYS A 263 20.76 2.53 33.20
C LYS A 263 19.74 1.66 32.45
N GLU A 264 18.45 1.91 32.65
CA GLU A 264 17.34 1.11 32.09
C GLU A 264 16.69 1.81 30.89
N ARG A 265 17.07 3.07 30.62
CA ARG A 265 16.35 3.94 29.67
C ARG A 265 16.42 3.47 28.22
N ILE A 266 17.52 2.83 27.79
CA ILE A 266 17.66 2.33 26.41
C ILE A 266 16.73 1.14 26.16
N ASP A 267 16.60 0.24 27.13
CA ASP A 267 15.74 -0.93 27.02
C ASP A 267 14.26 -0.50 27.16
N ALA A 268 13.96 0.41 28.09
CA ALA A 268 12.62 1.03 28.19
C ALA A 268 12.22 1.79 26.91
N LEU A 269 13.18 2.40 26.20
CA LEU A 269 12.94 3.05 24.91
C LEU A 269 12.60 2.04 23.81
N ALA A 270 13.26 0.88 23.78
CA ALA A 270 12.91 -0.21 22.87
C ALA A 270 11.47 -0.67 23.11
N ASP A 271 11.12 -0.97 24.36
CA ASP A 271 9.76 -1.40 24.73
C ASP A 271 8.70 -0.35 24.37
N TRP A 272 8.98 0.93 24.66
CA TRP A 272 8.06 2.02 24.39
C TRP A 272 7.82 2.25 22.89
N LEU A 273 8.87 2.16 22.10
CA LEU A 273 8.81 2.34 20.65
C LEU A 273 8.43 1.07 19.88
N GLY A 274 8.38 -0.08 20.56
CA GLY A 274 8.10 -1.38 19.95
C GLY A 274 9.26 -1.86 19.06
N VAL A 275 10.50 -1.61 19.46
CA VAL A 275 11.70 -2.10 18.77
C VAL A 275 12.22 -3.33 19.49
N ALA A 276 12.34 -4.45 18.78
CA ALA A 276 12.74 -5.73 19.37
C ALA A 276 14.18 -5.68 19.93
N GLU A 277 15.11 -5.11 19.17
CA GLU A 277 16.50 -4.97 19.58
C GLU A 277 17.17 -3.80 18.86
N TRP A 278 18.03 -3.07 19.57
CA TRP A 278 18.94 -2.08 18.97
C TRP A 278 20.25 -2.75 18.56
N SER A 279 20.72 -2.51 17.33
CA SER A 279 22.08 -2.93 16.96
C SER A 279 23.12 -2.29 17.88
N ASN A 280 24.30 -2.92 17.96
CA ASN A 280 25.44 -2.37 18.71
C ASN A 280 25.76 -0.92 18.32
N ARG A 281 25.64 -0.59 17.02
CA ARG A 281 25.88 0.77 16.51
C ARG A 281 24.85 1.76 17.05
N THR A 282 23.57 1.43 16.98
CA THR A 282 22.50 2.28 17.49
C THR A 282 22.58 2.41 19.01
N ARG A 283 22.85 1.31 19.73
CA ARG A 283 23.03 1.31 21.19
C ARG A 283 24.16 2.24 21.63
N ILE A 284 25.29 2.28 20.92
CA ILE A 284 26.39 3.24 21.20
C ILE A 284 25.93 4.69 21.02
N ALA A 285 25.20 5.00 19.97
CA ALA A 285 24.68 6.35 19.73
C ALA A 285 23.69 6.77 20.83
N LEU A 286 22.77 5.87 21.21
CA LEU A 286 21.81 6.08 22.30
C LEU A 286 22.50 6.28 23.65
N GLN A 287 23.55 5.50 23.93
CA GLN A 287 24.33 5.63 25.17
C GLN A 287 24.95 7.03 25.32
N GLY A 288 25.37 7.66 24.22
CA GLY A 288 25.88 9.03 24.22
C GLY A 288 24.83 10.10 24.56
N ALA A 289 23.54 9.77 24.46
CA ALA A 289 22.42 10.66 24.77
C ALA A 289 21.61 10.20 26.00
N ILE A 290 22.11 9.24 26.78
CA ILE A 290 21.31 8.55 27.80
C ILE A 290 20.74 9.48 28.89
N ALA A 291 21.39 10.62 29.15
CA ALA A 291 20.95 11.61 30.13
C ALA A 291 19.92 12.61 29.58
N ASP A 292 19.67 12.62 28.27
CA ASP A 292 18.77 13.56 27.58
C ASP A 292 17.65 12.77 26.88
N PRO A 293 16.48 12.62 27.53
CA PRO A 293 15.36 11.86 26.97
C PRO A 293 14.89 12.36 25.60
N ALA A 294 14.91 13.68 25.36
CA ALA A 294 14.48 14.24 24.09
C ALA A 294 15.45 13.84 22.96
N ARG A 295 16.75 14.01 23.18
CA ARG A 295 17.77 13.58 22.22
C ARG A 295 17.77 12.07 22.02
N LEU A 296 17.50 11.30 23.08
CA LEU A 296 17.40 9.84 23.01
C LEU A 296 16.25 9.41 22.09
N VAL A 297 15.07 10.04 22.21
CA VAL A 297 13.93 9.79 21.31
C VAL A 297 14.28 10.16 19.87
N VAL A 298 14.87 11.33 19.63
CA VAL A 298 15.26 11.77 18.28
C VAL A 298 16.17 10.74 17.61
N LEU A 299 17.20 10.25 18.31
CA LEU A 299 18.12 9.25 17.79
C LEU A 299 17.40 7.91 17.49
N ALA A 300 16.48 7.49 18.36
CA ALA A 300 15.78 6.23 18.21
C ALA A 300 14.77 6.26 17.05
N ILE A 301 13.94 7.29 16.93
CA ILE A 301 12.92 7.34 15.87
C ILE A 301 13.52 7.61 14.47
N CYS A 302 14.79 8.01 14.40
CA CYS A 302 15.56 8.11 13.16
C CYS A 302 16.49 6.91 12.92
N SER A 303 16.48 5.89 13.79
CA SER A 303 17.39 4.75 13.66
C SER A 303 16.89 3.74 12.60
N PRO A 304 17.79 2.94 12.01
CA PRO A 304 17.41 1.87 11.08
C PRO A 304 16.38 0.90 11.68
N GLU A 305 16.53 0.52 12.95
CA GLU A 305 15.65 -0.43 13.63
C GLU A 305 14.25 0.13 13.90
N TYR A 306 14.09 1.46 13.94
CA TYR A 306 12.76 2.06 14.02
C TYR A 306 12.13 2.29 12.65
N LEU A 307 12.94 2.53 11.61
CA LEU A 307 12.49 2.75 10.23
C LEU A 307 12.16 1.44 9.51
N VAL A 308 12.80 0.34 9.87
CA VAL A 308 12.59 -0.99 9.28
C VAL A 308 11.82 -1.84 10.27
N SER A 309 10.63 -2.31 9.86
CA SER A 309 9.93 -3.37 10.59
C SER A 309 10.52 -4.71 10.17
N ALA A 310 10.85 -5.54 11.16
CA ALA A 310 11.27 -6.92 11.00
C ALA A 310 10.33 -7.83 11.80
#